data_AF-A0A5E4E3C6-F1
#
_entry.id   AF-A0A5E4E3C6-F1
#
_cell.length_a   1.000
_cell.length_b   1.000
_cell.length_c   1.000
_cell.angle_alpha   90.00
_cell.angle_beta   90.00
_cell.angle_gamma   90.00
#
_symmetry.space_group_name_H-M   'P 1'
#
loop_
_entity.id
_entity.type
_entity.pdbx_description
1 polymer ?
#
loop_
_entity_poly.entity_id
_entity_poly.type
_entity_poly.pdbx_seq_one_letter_code
_entity_poly.pdbx_strand_id
1 'polypeptide(L)'
;MPLKWVLHWQPNAGTTVNSQIINEVTQCVESFNGVKEGRWKATITFYKPMIREQALAGDFPRDFLGIALPEQPNKYYLIIRLQRIVLEADSSIQMIMEKLQSYKSRVSLNFEGFQYQLGDFQLRVGKVLPTHSENLRGIVMEVEYLPISSMEKARQVMEDFMDIWQQALSKRSLPGHFMHMEPNFAEYGLADQYTSQHTAVQYATVMAQLIATVQAVQARN
;
A
#
# COMPACT_ATOMS: atom_id res chain seq x y z
N MET A 1 0.71 13.33 11.28
CA MET A 1 1.43 12.15 10.74
C MET A 1 2.29 12.67 9.61
N PRO A 2 3.57 12.29 9.51
CA PRO A 2 4.41 12.74 8.40
C PRO A 2 3.84 12.31 7.03
N LEU A 3 4.18 13.05 5.98
CA LEU A 3 3.74 12.70 4.63
C LEU A 3 4.37 11.37 4.20
N LYS A 4 3.57 10.51 3.57
CA LYS A 4 4.03 9.26 2.99
C LYS A 4 3.54 9.08 1.56
N TRP A 5 4.38 8.56 0.68
CA TRP A 5 4.01 8.02 -0.63
C TRP A 5 4.17 6.51 -0.65
N VAL A 6 3.16 5.81 -1.16
CA VAL A 6 3.20 4.35 -1.36
C VAL A 6 3.30 4.07 -2.85
N LEU A 7 4.42 3.51 -3.26
CA LEU A 7 4.74 3.16 -4.64
C LEU A 7 4.69 1.64 -4.82
N HIS A 8 4.38 1.22 -6.04
CA HIS A 8 4.44 -0.19 -6.42
C HIS A 8 5.36 -0.37 -7.62
N TRP A 9 5.98 -1.54 -7.72
CA TRP A 9 6.81 -1.89 -8.86
C TRP A 9 5.94 -2.26 -10.05
N GLN A 10 6.12 -1.53 -11.15
CA GLN A 10 5.55 -1.85 -12.44
C GLN A 10 6.61 -2.58 -13.28
N PRO A 11 6.48 -3.89 -13.52
CA PRO A 11 7.41 -4.62 -14.37
C PRO A 11 7.27 -4.20 -15.84
N ASN A 12 8.36 -4.30 -16.60
CA ASN A 12 8.33 -4.12 -18.05
C ASN A 12 7.45 -5.19 -18.71
N ALA A 13 6.90 -4.88 -19.89
CA ALA A 13 6.07 -5.83 -20.63
C ALA A 13 6.81 -7.17 -20.85
N GLY A 14 6.14 -8.28 -20.51
CA GLY A 14 6.70 -9.63 -20.63
C GLY A 14 7.64 -10.04 -19.47
N THR A 15 7.85 -9.19 -18.46
CA THR A 15 8.66 -9.53 -17.29
C THR A 15 7.78 -9.74 -16.06
N THR A 16 8.21 -10.64 -15.17
CA THR A 16 7.52 -10.93 -13.91
C THR A 16 8.35 -10.43 -12.73
N VAL A 17 7.66 -10.07 -11.65
CA VAL A 17 8.31 -9.64 -10.42
C VAL A 17 8.95 -10.85 -9.74
N ASN A 18 10.18 -10.71 -9.25
CA ASN A 18 10.92 -11.77 -8.58
C ASN A 18 11.73 -11.22 -7.38
N SER A 19 12.29 -12.14 -6.59
CA SER A 19 13.07 -11.80 -5.40
C SER A 19 14.43 -11.13 -5.71
N GLN A 20 14.93 -11.20 -6.94
CA GLN A 20 16.18 -10.52 -7.31
C GLN A 20 15.97 -9.00 -7.40
N ILE A 21 14.83 -8.56 -7.93
CA ILE A 21 14.51 -7.13 -8.05
C ILE A 21 14.48 -6.48 -6.66
N ILE A 22 13.86 -7.13 -5.66
CA ILE A 22 13.81 -6.58 -4.29
C ILE A 22 15.20 -6.50 -3.64
N ASN A 23 16.09 -7.46 -3.92
CA ASN A 23 17.47 -7.43 -3.43
C ASN A 23 18.23 -6.24 -4.00
N GLU A 24 18.12 -6.01 -5.32
CA GLU A 24 18.75 -4.87 -5.99
C GLU A 24 18.19 -3.53 -5.52
N VAL A 25 16.88 -3.44 -5.35
CA VAL A 25 16.23 -2.25 -4.78
C VAL A 25 16.74 -2.00 -3.35
N THR A 26 16.83 -3.03 -2.53
CA THR A 26 17.34 -2.94 -1.15
C THR A 26 18.79 -2.46 -1.11
N GLN A 27 19.65 -3.04 -1.94
CA GLN A 27 21.04 -2.59 -2.07
C GLN A 27 21.16 -1.16 -2.60
N CYS A 28 20.20 -0.71 -3.41
CA CYS A 28 20.12 0.68 -3.84
C CYS A 28 19.89 1.60 -2.63
N VAL A 29 18.93 1.29 -1.75
CA VAL A 29 18.69 2.05 -0.50
C VAL A 29 19.97 2.11 0.35
N GLU A 30 20.65 0.99 0.51
CA GLU A 30 21.90 0.92 1.29
C GLU A 30 23.02 1.76 0.65
N SER A 31 23.10 1.84 -0.68
CA SER A 31 24.06 2.71 -1.38
C SER A 31 23.82 4.21 -1.20
N PHE A 32 22.61 4.60 -0.77
CA PHE A 32 22.29 5.97 -0.35
C PHE A 32 22.63 6.24 1.13
N ASN A 33 23.43 5.37 1.75
CA ASN A 33 23.72 5.38 3.20
C ASN A 33 22.46 5.16 4.06
N GLY A 34 21.48 4.41 3.55
CA GLY A 34 20.29 4.06 4.30
C GLY A 34 20.61 3.13 5.47
N VAL A 35 20.28 3.56 6.69
CA VAL A 35 20.51 2.77 7.90
C VAL A 35 19.31 1.85 8.13
N LYS A 36 19.54 0.54 8.09
CA LYS A 36 18.49 -0.46 8.30
C LYS A 36 18.02 -0.49 9.75
N GLU A 37 16.77 -0.13 10.00
CA GLU A 37 16.21 -0.02 11.36
C GLU A 37 15.44 -1.25 11.82
N GLY A 38 14.95 -2.09 10.90
CA GLY A 38 14.23 -3.29 11.27
C GLY A 38 13.31 -3.84 10.20
N ARG A 39 12.47 -4.78 10.62
CA ARG A 39 11.43 -5.37 9.78
C ARG A 39 10.20 -4.49 9.79
N TRP A 40 9.55 -4.41 8.64
CA TRP A 40 8.28 -3.73 8.47
C TRP A 40 7.23 -4.69 7.92
N LYS A 41 6.00 -4.58 8.42
CA LYS A 41 4.88 -5.38 7.95
C LYS A 41 3.58 -4.58 8.01
N ALA A 42 2.79 -4.62 6.94
CA ALA A 42 1.42 -4.15 6.91
C ALA A 42 0.52 -5.21 6.26
N THR A 43 -0.76 -5.25 6.63
CA THR A 43 -1.72 -6.19 6.05
C THR A 43 -2.98 -5.45 5.61
N ILE A 44 -3.34 -5.65 4.34
CA ILE A 44 -4.61 -5.21 3.77
C ILE A 44 -5.49 -6.41 3.46
N THR A 45 -6.76 -6.30 3.77
CA THR A 45 -7.74 -7.38 3.61
C THR A 45 -8.93 -6.89 2.81
N PHE A 46 -9.37 -7.69 1.84
CA PHE A 46 -10.56 -7.48 1.06
C PHE A 46 -11.71 -8.30 1.63
N TYR A 47 -12.78 -7.60 2.01
CA TYR A 47 -13.97 -8.16 2.63
C TYR A 47 -15.14 -8.15 1.66
N LYS A 48 -15.93 -9.22 1.69
CA LYS A 48 -17.23 -9.30 1.01
C LYS A 48 -18.36 -9.49 2.02
N PRO A 49 -19.54 -8.86 1.83
CA PRO A 49 -20.68 -9.09 2.71
C PRO A 49 -21.10 -10.56 2.66
N MET A 50 -21.51 -11.09 3.80
CA MET A 50 -22.18 -12.40 3.89
C MET A 50 -23.69 -12.18 3.82
N ILE A 51 -24.24 -12.26 2.60
CA ILE A 51 -25.68 -12.11 2.37
C ILE A 51 -26.36 -13.44 2.69
N ARG A 52 -27.10 -13.50 3.80
CA ARG A 52 -27.93 -14.67 4.17
C ARG A 52 -29.31 -14.62 3.51
N GLU A 53 -29.88 -13.42 3.35
CA GLU A 53 -31.16 -13.18 2.70
C GLU A 53 -31.00 -12.18 1.55
N GLN A 54 -31.40 -12.59 0.34
CA GLN A 54 -31.24 -11.77 -0.87
C GLN A 54 -32.01 -10.44 -0.82
N ALA A 55 -33.07 -10.35 0.00
CA ALA A 55 -33.84 -9.13 0.20
C ALA A 55 -33.02 -7.98 0.83
N LEU A 56 -32.00 -8.31 1.64
CA LEU A 56 -31.15 -7.34 2.35
C LEU A 56 -29.85 -6.99 1.57
N ALA A 57 -29.73 -7.43 0.32
CA ALA A 57 -28.52 -7.21 -0.48
C ALA A 57 -28.21 -5.72 -0.76
N GLY A 58 -29.21 -4.83 -0.62
CA GLY A 58 -29.06 -3.38 -0.79
C GLY A 58 -28.59 -2.63 0.46
N ASP A 59 -28.72 -3.23 1.65
CA ASP A 59 -28.50 -2.54 2.93
C ASP A 59 -27.03 -2.58 3.39
N PHE A 60 -26.23 -3.50 2.83
CA PHE A 60 -24.81 -3.62 3.15
C PHE A 60 -23.96 -2.84 2.15
N PRO A 61 -22.97 -2.04 2.60
CA PRO A 61 -21.97 -1.53 1.70
C PRO A 61 -21.30 -2.69 0.97
N ARG A 62 -21.19 -2.53 -0.37
CA ARG A 62 -20.49 -3.46 -1.25
C ARG A 62 -19.04 -3.62 -0.79
N ASP A 63 -18.42 -4.71 -1.24
CA ASP A 63 -17.04 -5.13 -0.94
C ASP A 63 -16.10 -3.97 -0.57
N PHE A 64 -15.42 -4.07 0.57
CA PHE A 64 -14.51 -3.02 1.06
C PHE A 64 -13.13 -3.59 1.40
N LEU A 65 -12.18 -2.67 1.59
CA LEU A 65 -10.83 -2.96 2.06
C LEU A 65 -10.68 -2.58 3.52
N GLY A 66 -9.93 -3.37 4.27
CA GLY A 66 -9.55 -3.07 5.64
C GLY A 66 -8.03 -3.12 5.78
N ILE A 67 -7.43 -2.16 6.47
CA ILE A 67 -5.98 -2.11 6.71
C ILE A 67 -5.66 -1.71 8.15
N ALA A 68 -4.70 -2.42 8.74
CA ALA A 68 -4.04 -2.03 9.98
C ALA A 68 -2.68 -1.41 9.64
N LEU A 69 -2.43 -0.20 10.15
CA LEU A 69 -1.17 0.52 9.95
C LEU A 69 -0.26 0.34 11.18
N PRO A 70 1.03 0.00 11.01
CA PRO A 70 1.95 -0.21 12.13
C PRO A 70 2.07 0.98 13.09
N GLU A 71 1.92 2.19 12.57
CA GLU A 71 2.04 3.44 13.32
C GLU A 71 0.82 3.71 14.21
N GLN A 72 -0.30 3.02 13.97
CA GLN A 72 -1.56 3.19 14.70
C GLN A 72 -2.17 1.81 15.03
N PRO A 73 -1.52 1.01 15.92
CA PRO A 73 -1.91 -0.38 16.16
C PRO A 73 -3.31 -0.56 16.78
N ASN A 74 -3.84 0.49 17.42
CA ASN A 74 -5.17 0.48 18.02
C ASN A 74 -6.28 0.90 17.02
N LYS A 75 -5.91 1.17 15.77
CA LYS A 75 -6.83 1.65 14.75
C LYS A 75 -6.94 0.67 13.59
N TYR A 76 -8.09 0.72 12.92
CA TYR A 76 -8.33 0.01 11.69
C TYR A 76 -9.03 0.92 10.71
N TYR A 77 -8.60 0.90 9.46
CA TYR A 77 -9.16 1.76 8.42
C TYR A 77 -9.95 0.91 7.43
N LEU A 78 -11.19 1.32 7.17
CA LEU A 78 -12.09 0.69 6.21
C LEU A 78 -12.23 1.60 5.00
N ILE A 79 -12.02 1.07 3.79
CA ILE A 79 -12.02 1.83 2.54
C ILE A 79 -13.03 1.22 1.56
N ILE A 80 -14.04 2.00 1.21
CA ILE A 80 -15.02 1.65 0.18
C ILE A 80 -14.69 2.46 -1.07
N ARG A 81 -13.87 1.87 -1.96
CA ARG A 81 -13.26 2.59 -3.10
C ARG A 81 -14.26 3.19 -4.09
N LEU A 82 -15.34 2.48 -4.40
CA LEU A 82 -16.32 2.95 -5.40
C LEU A 82 -17.11 4.17 -4.91
N GLN A 83 -17.41 4.21 -3.62
CA GLN A 83 -18.12 5.31 -2.96
C GLN A 83 -17.16 6.38 -2.43
N ARG A 84 -15.84 6.13 -2.53
CA ARG A 84 -14.78 7.02 -2.06
C ARG A 84 -14.93 7.35 -0.58
N ILE A 85 -15.20 6.33 0.22
CA ILE A 85 -15.35 6.46 1.68
C ILE A 85 -14.13 5.83 2.35
N VAL A 86 -13.56 6.55 3.32
CA VAL A 86 -12.57 6.02 4.26
C VAL A 86 -13.04 6.28 5.68
N LEU A 87 -13.10 5.21 6.48
CA LEU A 87 -13.52 5.25 7.87
C LEU A 87 -12.38 4.81 8.77
N GLU A 88 -12.16 5.56 9.84
CA GLU A 88 -11.31 5.15 10.95
C GLU A 88 -12.20 4.49 12.01
N ALA A 89 -11.77 3.32 12.49
CA ALA A 89 -12.41 2.60 13.59
C ALA A 89 -11.34 2.13 14.59
N ASP A 90 -11.80 1.74 15.77
CA ASP A 90 -10.96 1.00 16.71
C ASP A 90 -10.62 -0.39 16.14
N SER A 91 -9.45 -0.94 16.48
CA SER A 91 -9.00 -2.24 15.98
C SER A 91 -9.95 -3.40 16.35
N SER A 92 -10.75 -3.26 17.40
CA SER A 92 -11.80 -4.22 17.79
C SER A 92 -12.88 -4.44 16.72
N ILE A 93 -13.03 -3.54 15.75
CA ILE A 93 -14.00 -3.69 14.64
C ILE A 93 -13.81 -5.01 13.89
N GLN A 94 -12.56 -5.49 13.76
CA GLN A 94 -12.27 -6.77 13.10
C GLN A 94 -12.96 -7.94 13.83
N MET A 95 -12.85 -7.96 15.16
CA MET A 95 -13.49 -8.98 16.01
C MET A 95 -15.01 -8.86 15.97
N ILE A 96 -15.54 -7.63 15.95
CA ILE A 96 -16.98 -7.40 15.83
C ILE A 96 -17.51 -7.96 14.51
N MET A 97 -16.87 -7.63 13.37
CA MET A 97 -17.26 -8.14 12.06
C MET A 97 -17.20 -9.67 11.97
N GLU A 98 -16.19 -10.28 12.59
CA GLU A 98 -16.04 -11.73 12.66
C GLU A 98 -17.17 -12.37 13.49
N LYS A 99 -17.45 -11.85 14.68
CA LYS A 99 -18.53 -12.36 15.56
C LYS A 99 -19.91 -12.21 14.95
N LEU A 100 -20.18 -11.08 14.32
CA LEU A 100 -21.45 -10.83 13.62
C LEU A 100 -21.56 -11.63 12.33
N GLN A 101 -20.45 -12.19 11.83
CA GLN A 101 -20.35 -12.86 10.54
C GLN A 101 -20.93 -12.03 9.38
N SER A 102 -20.87 -10.69 9.50
CA SER A 102 -21.43 -9.77 8.51
C SER A 102 -20.60 -9.72 7.23
N TYR A 103 -19.29 -9.93 7.36
CA TYR A 103 -18.34 -9.88 6.25
C TYR A 103 -17.36 -11.06 6.31
N LYS A 104 -17.03 -11.61 5.14
CA LYS A 104 -16.01 -12.64 4.98
C LYS A 104 -14.76 -12.05 4.35
N SER A 105 -13.61 -12.29 4.97
CA SER A 105 -12.31 -12.04 4.33
C SER A 105 -12.16 -12.96 3.11
N ARG A 106 -11.91 -12.38 1.94
CA ARG A 106 -11.69 -13.11 0.69
C ARG A 106 -10.23 -13.19 0.30
N VAL A 107 -9.53 -12.06 0.38
CA VAL A 107 -8.13 -11.94 -0.01
C VAL A 107 -7.43 -11.02 0.97
N SER A 108 -6.33 -11.49 1.55
CA SER A 108 -5.44 -10.66 2.36
C SER A 108 -4.06 -10.63 1.70
N LEU A 109 -3.48 -9.43 1.61
CA LEU A 109 -2.11 -9.22 1.16
C LEU A 109 -1.28 -8.69 2.33
N ASN A 110 -0.14 -9.34 2.56
CA ASN A 110 0.89 -8.91 3.48
C ASN A 110 1.96 -8.16 2.69
N PHE A 111 2.24 -6.94 3.12
CA PHE A 111 3.41 -6.19 2.70
C PHE A 111 4.48 -6.45 3.75
N GLU A 112 5.60 -7.07 3.37
CA GLU A 112 6.64 -7.48 4.30
C GLU A 112 8.00 -7.08 3.76
N GLY A 113 8.81 -6.43 4.60
CA GLY A 113 10.07 -5.87 4.15
C GLY A 113 10.92 -5.32 5.26
N PHE A 114 11.76 -4.35 4.91
CA PHE A 114 12.66 -3.68 5.81
C PHE A 114 12.45 -2.18 5.78
N GLN A 115 12.68 -1.55 6.94
CA GLN A 115 12.69 -0.11 7.12
C GLN A 115 14.12 0.40 7.13
N TYR A 116 14.34 1.54 6.50
CA TYR A 116 15.60 2.24 6.38
C TYR A 116 15.43 3.72 6.72
N GLN A 117 16.35 4.27 7.49
CA GLN A 117 16.45 5.70 7.75
C GLN A 117 17.45 6.34 6.79
N LEU A 118 17.04 7.44 6.15
CA LEU A 118 17.80 8.19 5.15
C LEU A 118 17.68 9.70 5.45
N GLY A 119 18.42 10.18 6.45
CA GLY A 119 18.35 11.58 6.89
C GLY A 119 16.94 11.93 7.38
N ASP A 120 16.27 12.87 6.70
CA ASP A 120 14.89 13.28 7.00
C ASP A 120 13.82 12.35 6.40
N PHE A 121 14.24 11.33 5.66
CA PHE A 121 13.35 10.35 5.04
C PHE A 121 13.40 9.00 5.76
N GLN A 122 12.27 8.32 5.76
CA GLN A 122 12.17 6.92 6.14
C GLN A 122 11.61 6.12 4.97
N LEU A 123 12.35 5.09 4.55
CA LEU A 123 11.98 4.23 3.45
C LEU A 123 11.59 2.85 3.95
N ARG A 124 10.51 2.29 3.42
CA ARG A 124 10.15 0.89 3.66
C ARG A 124 10.04 0.16 2.33
N VAL A 125 10.89 -0.84 2.12
CA VAL A 125 10.89 -1.62 0.87
C VAL A 125 10.51 -3.05 1.21
N GLY A 126 9.52 -3.60 0.50
CA GLY A 126 8.99 -4.92 0.79
C GLY A 126 8.36 -5.64 -0.38
N LYS A 127 8.17 -6.94 -0.18
CA LYS A 127 7.40 -7.80 -1.07
C LYS A 127 5.93 -7.80 -0.68
N VAL A 128 5.07 -8.01 -1.66
CA VAL A 128 3.63 -8.19 -1.47
C VAL A 128 3.28 -9.66 -1.67
N LEU A 129 2.81 -10.32 -0.62
CA LEU A 129 2.47 -11.74 -0.60
C LEU A 129 1.01 -11.96 -0.18
N PRO A 130 0.26 -12.87 -0.82
CA PRO A 130 -1.02 -13.31 -0.27
C PRO A 130 -0.81 -14.04 1.06
N THR A 131 -1.72 -13.89 2.01
CA THR A 131 -1.56 -14.50 3.35
C THR A 131 -1.44 -16.03 3.33
N HIS A 132 -2.00 -16.69 2.32
CA HIS A 132 -1.98 -18.16 2.20
C HIS A 132 -1.06 -18.66 1.07
N SER A 133 -0.12 -17.85 0.60
CA SER A 133 0.75 -18.20 -0.52
C SER A 133 2.07 -17.44 -0.46
N GLU A 134 3.18 -18.12 -0.76
CA GLU A 134 4.48 -17.46 -0.92
C GLU A 134 4.68 -16.86 -2.33
N ASN A 135 3.66 -16.93 -3.20
CA ASN A 135 3.75 -16.38 -4.54
C ASN A 135 3.80 -14.85 -4.49
N LEU A 136 4.92 -14.30 -4.94
CA LEU A 136 5.15 -12.87 -5.04
C LEU A 136 4.11 -12.21 -5.95
N ARG A 137 3.33 -11.27 -5.40
CA ARG A 137 2.34 -10.49 -6.15
C ARG A 137 2.88 -9.16 -6.65
N GLY A 138 3.90 -8.63 -5.99
CA GLY A 138 4.53 -7.36 -6.35
C GLY A 138 5.59 -6.94 -5.36
N ILE A 139 6.20 -5.80 -5.63
CA ILE A 139 7.12 -5.10 -4.73
C ILE A 139 6.52 -3.74 -4.43
N VAL A 140 6.62 -3.30 -3.18
CA VAL A 140 6.14 -2.00 -2.70
C VAL A 140 7.31 -1.22 -2.12
N MET A 141 7.21 0.11 -2.21
CA MET A 141 8.09 1.02 -1.51
C MET A 141 7.25 2.11 -0.86
N GLU A 142 7.41 2.31 0.45
CA GLU A 142 6.97 3.52 1.12
C GLU A 142 8.12 4.51 1.23
N VAL A 143 7.85 5.77 0.94
CA VAL A 143 8.74 6.89 1.20
C VAL A 143 8.01 7.84 2.13
N GLU A 144 8.56 8.09 3.30
CA GLU A 144 7.99 8.96 4.32
C GLU A 144 8.93 10.13 4.59
N TYR A 145 8.43 11.36 4.47
CA TYR A 145 9.19 12.58 4.78
C TYR A 145 8.78 13.08 6.16
N LEU A 146 9.70 12.96 7.12
CA LEU A 146 9.45 13.14 8.55
C LEU A 146 9.13 14.59 8.98
N PRO A 147 9.74 15.65 8.41
CA PRO A 147 9.63 17.00 8.97
C PRO A 147 8.26 17.67 8.90
N ILE A 148 7.43 17.36 7.89
CA ILE A 148 6.17 18.09 7.65
C ILE A 148 5.03 17.16 7.23
N SER A 149 3.80 17.61 7.51
CA SER A 149 2.56 16.90 7.18
C SER A 149 1.69 17.58 6.11
N SER A 150 2.10 18.75 5.61
CA SER A 150 1.38 19.41 4.50
C SER A 150 1.82 18.78 3.20
N MET A 151 0.87 18.22 2.44
CA MET A 151 1.17 17.56 1.17
C MET A 151 1.72 18.56 0.17
N GLU A 152 1.08 19.72 0.03
CA GLU A 152 1.51 20.78 -0.88
C GLU A 152 2.97 21.21 -0.64
N LYS A 153 3.34 21.47 0.63
CA LYS A 153 4.70 21.94 0.96
C LYS A 153 5.77 20.86 0.79
N ALA A 154 5.42 19.61 1.04
CA ALA A 154 6.34 18.49 0.95
C ALA A 154 6.48 17.92 -0.47
N ARG A 155 5.55 18.25 -1.37
CA ARG A 155 5.47 17.69 -2.72
C ARG A 155 6.78 17.82 -3.47
N GLN A 156 7.33 19.03 -3.55
CA GLN A 156 8.59 19.28 -4.28
C GLN A 156 9.74 18.44 -3.73
N VAL A 157 9.87 18.36 -2.40
CA VAL A 157 10.93 17.57 -1.74
C VAL A 157 10.77 16.07 -2.01
N MET A 158 9.53 15.58 -2.05
CA MET A 158 9.23 14.19 -2.41
C MET A 158 9.50 13.89 -3.89
N GLU A 159 9.16 14.81 -4.80
CA GLU A 159 9.45 14.71 -6.24
C GLU A 159 10.96 14.68 -6.48
N ASP A 160 11.71 15.62 -5.89
CA ASP A 160 13.18 15.68 -5.99
C ASP A 160 13.84 14.39 -5.48
N PHE A 161 13.36 13.86 -4.35
CA PHE A 161 13.83 12.57 -3.83
C PHE A 161 13.58 11.42 -4.81
N MET A 162 12.37 11.39 -5.40
CA MET A 162 12.00 10.35 -6.35
C MET A 162 12.81 10.42 -7.65
N ASP A 163 13.16 11.62 -8.12
CA ASP A 163 14.02 11.81 -9.29
C ASP A 163 15.44 11.27 -9.04
N ILE A 164 16.03 11.59 -7.89
CA ILE A 164 17.33 11.05 -7.47
C ILE A 164 17.28 9.52 -7.38
N TRP A 165 16.21 8.99 -6.79
CA TRP A 165 15.99 7.57 -6.64
C TRP A 165 15.88 6.84 -7.99
N GLN A 166 15.09 7.38 -8.93
CA GLN A 166 14.94 6.83 -10.27
C GLN A 166 16.27 6.84 -11.04
N GLN A 167 17.05 7.92 -10.92
CA GLN A 167 18.38 8.01 -11.54
C GLN A 167 19.37 6.99 -10.98
N ALA A 168 19.27 6.62 -9.69
CA ALA A 168 20.12 5.57 -9.13
C ALA A 168 19.67 4.16 -9.55
N LEU A 169 18.36 3.90 -9.58
CA LEU A 169 17.84 2.61 -10.04
C LEU A 169 18.08 2.36 -11.54
N SER A 170 18.04 3.40 -12.38
CA SER A 170 18.28 3.25 -13.82
C SER A 170 19.68 2.72 -14.13
N LYS A 171 20.68 3.03 -13.30
CA LYS A 171 22.05 2.50 -13.40
C LYS A 171 22.14 0.99 -13.15
N ARG A 172 21.12 0.38 -12.53
CA ARG A 172 21.05 -1.06 -12.23
C ARG A 172 20.32 -1.87 -13.32
N SER A 173 19.77 -1.22 -14.35
CA SER A 173 19.10 -1.87 -15.50
C SER A 173 18.00 -2.87 -15.11
N LEU A 174 17.22 -2.54 -14.08
CA LEU A 174 16.13 -3.41 -13.61
C LEU A 174 14.96 -3.45 -14.61
N PRO A 175 14.25 -4.59 -14.74
CA PRO A 175 13.13 -4.75 -15.67
C PRO A 175 11.83 -4.14 -15.12
N GLY A 176 11.80 -2.82 -14.96
CA GLY A 176 10.63 -2.07 -14.47
C GLY A 176 11.04 -0.81 -13.72
N HIS A 177 10.03 -0.16 -13.14
CA HIS A 177 10.23 1.03 -12.30
C HIS A 177 9.16 1.11 -11.21
N PHE A 178 9.44 1.92 -10.18
CA PHE A 178 8.42 2.27 -9.21
C PHE A 178 7.45 3.29 -9.79
N MET A 179 6.16 3.08 -9.53
CA MET A 179 5.09 4.00 -9.89
C MET A 179 4.40 4.51 -8.63
N HIS A 180 4.40 5.83 -8.49
CA HIS A 180 3.55 6.54 -7.55
C HIS A 180 2.22 6.87 -8.24
N MET A 181 1.12 6.43 -7.66
CA MET A 181 -0.23 6.80 -8.12
C MET A 181 -0.92 7.54 -6.99
N GLU A 182 -0.83 8.87 -7.05
CA GLU A 182 -1.48 9.74 -6.08
C GLU A 182 -3.01 9.59 -6.20
N PRO A 183 -3.70 9.08 -5.17
CA PRO A 183 -5.16 9.06 -5.15
C PRO A 183 -5.69 10.49 -5.07
N ASN A 184 -6.85 10.75 -5.66
CA ASN A 184 -7.52 12.02 -5.45
C ASN A 184 -8.17 12.06 -4.06
N PHE A 185 -7.39 12.48 -3.06
CA PHE A 185 -7.80 12.50 -1.64
C PHE A 185 -9.03 13.37 -1.37
N ALA A 186 -9.20 14.45 -2.14
CA ALA A 186 -10.37 15.33 -2.01
C ALA A 186 -11.68 14.59 -2.32
N GLU A 187 -11.66 13.60 -3.22
CA GLU A 187 -12.85 12.80 -3.50
C GLU A 187 -13.24 11.86 -2.35
N TYR A 188 -12.30 11.58 -1.44
CA TYR A 188 -12.54 10.87 -0.19
C TYR A 188 -12.90 11.81 0.98
N GLY A 189 -13.06 13.12 0.71
CA GLY A 189 -13.31 14.14 1.71
C GLY A 189 -12.10 14.44 2.61
N LEU A 190 -10.89 14.07 2.17
CA LEU A 190 -9.66 14.33 2.92
C LEU A 190 -9.03 15.67 2.50
N ALA A 191 -8.54 16.43 3.49
CA ALA A 191 -7.91 17.74 3.31
C ALA A 191 -6.40 17.64 3.02
N ASP A 192 -5.71 18.76 2.75
CA ASP A 192 -4.25 18.78 2.49
C ASP A 192 -3.40 18.25 3.65
N GLN A 193 -3.90 18.38 4.88
CA GLN A 193 -3.18 17.90 6.05
C GLN A 193 -3.14 16.37 6.06
N TYR A 194 -1.93 15.81 5.92
CA TYR A 194 -1.74 14.38 5.81
C TYR A 194 -2.09 13.64 7.12
N THR A 195 -2.85 12.56 6.98
CA THR A 195 -3.32 11.71 8.08
C THR A 195 -3.17 10.22 7.73
N SER A 196 -3.39 9.35 8.71
CA SER A 196 -3.37 7.90 8.49
C SER A 196 -4.43 7.41 7.49
N GLN A 197 -5.55 8.13 7.35
CA GLN A 197 -6.57 7.83 6.34
C GLN A 197 -6.01 8.00 4.91
N HIS A 198 -5.14 8.98 4.67
CA HIS A 198 -4.48 9.15 3.37
C HIS A 198 -3.60 7.94 3.04
N THR A 199 -2.83 7.48 4.02
CA THR A 199 -2.00 6.26 3.88
C THR A 199 -2.87 5.06 3.55
N ALA A 200 -3.99 4.87 4.27
CA ALA A 200 -4.92 3.79 4.02
C ALA A 200 -5.50 3.80 2.60
N VAL A 201 -5.85 4.98 2.07
CA VAL A 201 -6.33 5.16 0.69
C VAL A 201 -5.23 4.84 -0.33
N GLN A 202 -3.98 5.23 -0.09
CA GLN A 202 -2.86 4.88 -0.97
C GLN A 202 -2.63 3.37 -1.06
N TYR A 203 -2.67 2.67 0.08
CA TYR A 203 -2.61 1.20 0.11
C TYR A 203 -3.75 0.55 -0.68
N ALA A 204 -4.96 1.09 -0.55
CA ALA A 204 -6.11 0.62 -1.30
C ALA A 204 -5.94 0.79 -2.83
N THR A 205 -5.33 1.90 -3.25
CA THR A 205 -4.98 2.17 -4.66
C THR A 205 -3.91 1.21 -5.17
N VAL A 206 -2.84 0.99 -4.41
CA VAL A 206 -1.79 0.02 -4.76
C VAL A 206 -2.35 -1.40 -4.87
N MET A 207 -3.18 -1.83 -3.92
CA MET A 207 -3.80 -3.15 -3.96
C MET A 207 -4.67 -3.34 -5.21
N ALA A 208 -5.45 -2.33 -5.59
CA ALA A 208 -6.27 -2.38 -6.79
C ALA A 208 -5.44 -2.67 -8.04
N GLN A 209 -4.26 -2.07 -8.11
CA GLN A 209 -3.38 -2.11 -9.27
C GLN A 209 -2.65 -3.45 -9.33
N LEU A 210 -2.16 -3.94 -8.19
CA LEU A 210 -1.60 -5.30 -8.09
C LEU A 210 -2.62 -6.37 -8.51
N ILE A 211 -3.90 -6.22 -8.15
CA ILE A 211 -4.96 -7.14 -8.59
C ILE A 211 -5.20 -7.03 -10.10
N ALA A 212 -5.28 -5.82 -10.64
CA ALA A 212 -5.50 -5.58 -12.06
C ALA A 212 -4.36 -6.16 -12.92
N THR A 213 -3.10 -6.01 -12.49
CA THR A 213 -1.94 -6.58 -13.19
C THR A 213 -2.00 -8.11 -13.24
N VAL A 214 -2.38 -8.77 -12.13
CA VAL A 214 -2.52 -10.23 -12.10
C VAL A 214 -3.62 -10.71 -13.04
N GLN A 215 -4.76 -10.04 -13.06
CA GLN A 215 -5.88 -10.38 -13.94
C GLN A 215 -5.49 -10.22 -15.42
N ALA A 216 -4.75 -9.16 -15.77
CA ALA A 216 -4.28 -8.92 -17.12
C ALA A 216 -3.28 -10.00 -17.60
N VAL A 217 -2.41 -10.50 -16.71
CA VAL A 217 -1.49 -11.60 -17.03
C VAL A 217 -2.25 -12.92 -17.20
N GLN A 218 -3.23 -13.20 -16.34
CA GLN A 218 -4.03 -14.43 -16.42
C GLN A 218 -4.93 -14.48 -17.66
N ALA A 219 -5.43 -13.35 -18.14
CA ALA A 219 -6.25 -13.28 -19.36
C ALA A 219 -5.43 -13.44 -20.66
N ARG A 220 -4.10 -13.36 -20.59
CA ARG A 220 -3.18 -13.50 -21.74
C ARG A 220 -2.55 -14.88 -21.86
N ASN A 221 -2.76 -15.76 -20.87
CA ASN A 221 -2.33 -17.15 -20.86
C ASN A 221 -3.54 -18.07 -21.10
#